data_AF-A0ABC8K922-F1
#
_entry.id   AF-A0ABC8K922-F1
#
_cell.length_a   1.000
_cell.length_b   1.000
_cell.length_c   1.000
_cell.angle_alpha   90.00
_cell.angle_beta   90.00
_cell.angle_gamma   90.00
#
_symmetry.space_group_name_H-M   'P 1'
#
loop_
_entity.id
_entity.type
_entity.pdbx_description
1 polymer ?
#
loop_
_entity_poly.entity_id
_entity_poly.type
_entity_poly.pdbx_seq_one_letter_code
_entity_poly.pdbx_strand_id
1 'polypeptide(L)'
;MTLGYKSVRGSISPSSEPSKEGGMLGFKPKALFVFGDSYADTGNTPIIVSPSWRFPYGITFPGKPTGRFGDGRVSTDYLAKHLGLKTPIAYKWRRFARPRQVVNNGINFAFGGAGVFETIFTVPTASMQINSFEQLLQKNVYSPAHLNSSVAFFSFIGNDYIKYNIFNGTPEGRPALIRRVVKQILLDVKRIKDLGVRKVFVVLSPPHNCVPLYSASKGCNTSNPLTKLHNRLIREGLNKLNGENNDKSFLMLDYYKAFMTIFKYRGVPGVSTFPEPLKACCAGRKGGNSCGDVDIYGRKLYSLCKDPKSFFFWDNVHITDEGWRSVFSLLLPDSPF
;
A
#
# COMPACT_ATOMS: atom_id res chain seq x y z
N MET A 1 63.06 -15.51 -17.44
CA MET A 1 61.69 -14.96 -17.34
C MET A 1 60.94 -15.70 -16.24
N THR A 2 60.92 -15.14 -15.03
CA THR A 2 59.88 -15.40 -14.01
C THR A 2 59.99 -14.33 -12.92
N LEU A 3 58.89 -13.58 -12.73
CA LEU A 3 58.71 -12.56 -11.70
C LEU A 3 58.44 -13.19 -10.32
N GLY A 4 58.71 -12.44 -9.24
CA GLY A 4 58.25 -12.81 -7.88
C GLY A 4 58.39 -11.72 -6.81
N TYR A 5 57.44 -10.79 -6.80
CA TYR A 5 56.84 -10.04 -5.67
C TYR A 5 57.69 -9.45 -4.52
N LYS A 6 57.82 -8.11 -4.52
CA LYS A 6 58.02 -7.28 -3.31
C LYS A 6 56.67 -6.86 -2.73
N SER A 7 56.48 -7.10 -1.43
CA SER A 7 55.32 -6.68 -0.64
C SER A 7 55.38 -5.17 -0.35
N VAL A 8 54.34 -4.43 -0.73
CA VAL A 8 54.13 -3.03 -0.34
C VAL A 8 53.03 -3.00 0.72
N ARG A 9 53.39 -2.58 1.94
CA ARG A 9 52.42 -2.28 3.02
C ARG A 9 51.76 -0.94 2.71
N GLY A 10 50.53 -0.97 2.23
CA GLY A 10 49.63 0.18 2.18
C GLY A 10 48.83 0.27 3.48
N SER A 11 49.01 1.36 4.22
CA SER A 11 48.16 1.74 5.36
C SER A 11 46.75 2.06 4.88
N ILE A 12 45.78 1.23 5.27
CA ILE A 12 44.35 1.49 5.07
C ILE A 12 43.92 2.50 6.13
N SER A 13 43.60 3.72 5.72
CA SER A 13 42.84 4.67 6.52
C SER A 13 41.40 4.15 6.69
N PRO A 14 40.75 4.32 7.85
CA PRO A 14 39.35 3.95 8.00
C PRO A 14 38.52 4.94 7.18
N SER A 15 37.90 4.46 6.11
CA SER A 15 36.88 5.21 5.39
C SER A 15 35.67 5.44 6.30
N SER A 16 35.45 6.71 6.60
CA SER A 16 34.24 7.37 7.10
C SER A 16 33.03 6.49 7.45
N GLU A 17 32.61 6.57 8.71
CA GLU A 17 31.32 6.10 9.22
C GLU A 17 30.12 6.56 8.35
N PRO A 18 29.05 5.75 8.21
CA PRO A 18 27.80 6.22 7.64
C PRO A 18 27.06 7.07 8.67
N SER A 19 26.76 8.32 8.31
CA SER A 19 25.89 9.23 9.05
C SER A 19 24.48 8.62 9.25
N LYS A 20 24.22 8.04 10.42
CA LYS A 20 22.91 7.47 10.78
C LYS A 20 22.10 8.42 11.65
N GLU A 21 21.66 9.53 11.07
CA GLU A 21 20.40 10.17 11.44
C GLU A 21 19.58 10.44 10.17
N GLY A 22 18.60 9.57 9.87
CA GLY A 22 17.57 9.85 8.85
C GLY A 22 17.18 8.74 7.86
N GLY A 23 17.93 7.64 7.77
CA GLY A 23 17.62 6.51 6.87
C GLY A 23 17.32 6.92 5.41
N MET A 24 16.52 6.13 4.69
CA MET A 24 16.07 6.39 3.30
C MET A 24 15.46 7.80 3.09
N LEU A 25 14.93 8.42 4.14
CA LEU A 25 14.31 9.74 4.06
C LEU A 25 15.31 10.89 4.20
N GLY A 26 16.45 10.68 4.85
CA GLY A 26 17.37 11.76 5.24
C GLY A 26 16.79 12.69 6.33
N PHE A 27 15.70 12.28 6.99
CA PHE A 27 15.10 12.94 8.15
C PHE A 27 14.16 11.98 8.88
N LYS A 28 13.86 12.27 10.15
CA LYS A 28 12.84 11.55 10.92
C LYS A 28 11.48 12.21 10.71
N PRO A 29 10.51 11.56 10.04
CA PRO A 29 9.19 12.15 9.84
C PRO A 29 8.43 12.24 11.16
N LYS A 30 7.58 13.26 11.28
CA LYS A 30 6.72 13.48 12.45
C LYS A 30 5.29 13.01 12.23
N ALA A 31 4.80 13.05 11.00
CA ALA A 31 3.43 12.66 10.65
C ALA A 31 3.38 11.91 9.32
N LEU A 32 2.36 11.06 9.19
CA LEU A 32 2.04 10.33 7.97
C LEU A 32 0.62 10.67 7.51
N PHE A 33 0.49 11.20 6.30
CA PHE A 33 -0.80 11.42 5.63
C PHE A 33 -1.03 10.32 4.60
N VAL A 34 -2.18 9.65 4.65
CA VAL A 34 -2.43 8.49 3.80
C VAL A 34 -3.60 8.74 2.87
N PHE A 35 -3.41 8.48 1.59
CA PHE A 35 -4.42 8.55 0.54
C PHE A 35 -4.41 7.21 -0.18
N GLY A 36 -5.57 6.60 -0.39
CA GLY A 36 -5.59 5.28 -1.00
C GLY A 36 -6.93 4.57 -0.98
N ASP A 37 -6.83 3.28 -1.23
CA ASP A 37 -7.94 2.35 -1.27
C ASP A 37 -7.95 1.36 -0.09
N SER A 38 -8.51 0.16 -0.28
CA SER A 38 -8.64 -0.86 0.77
C SER A 38 -7.30 -1.40 1.26
N TYR A 39 -6.21 -1.28 0.47
CA TYR A 39 -4.88 -1.71 0.92
C TYR A 39 -4.30 -0.77 1.98
N ALA A 40 -4.81 0.45 2.08
CA ALA A 40 -4.37 1.47 3.02
C ALA A 40 -5.45 1.87 4.04
N ASP A 41 -6.71 1.46 3.85
CA ASP A 41 -7.80 1.83 4.74
C ASP A 41 -7.66 1.19 6.14
N THR A 42 -7.73 2.03 7.16
CA THR A 42 -7.67 1.64 8.58
C THR A 42 -9.01 1.79 9.31
N GLY A 43 -10.08 2.02 8.54
CA GLY A 43 -11.45 2.01 9.01
C GLY A 43 -12.28 3.22 8.60
N ASN A 44 -12.01 3.90 7.49
CA ASN A 44 -12.86 4.94 6.95
C ASN A 44 -14.13 4.39 6.28
N THR A 45 -14.05 3.26 5.57
CA THR A 45 -15.23 2.71 4.90
C THR A 45 -16.33 2.36 5.93
N PRO A 46 -17.60 2.73 5.69
CA PRO A 46 -18.68 2.52 6.66
C PRO A 46 -18.98 1.04 6.94
N ILE A 47 -19.36 0.74 8.18
CA ILE A 47 -19.72 -0.61 8.66
C ILE A 47 -20.88 -1.25 7.88
N ILE A 48 -21.82 -0.43 7.39
CA ILE A 48 -23.02 -0.88 6.70
C ILE A 48 -22.67 -1.55 5.36
N VAL A 49 -21.65 -1.05 4.68
CA VAL A 49 -21.31 -1.46 3.30
C VAL A 49 -20.04 -2.30 3.21
N SER A 50 -19.33 -2.51 4.32
CA SER A 50 -17.99 -3.09 4.28
C SER A 50 -17.82 -4.36 5.12
N PRO A 51 -17.35 -5.47 4.50
CA PRO A 51 -17.11 -6.71 5.21
C PRO A 51 -15.95 -6.60 6.22
N SER A 52 -15.07 -5.60 6.09
CA SER A 52 -13.91 -5.40 6.97
C SER A 52 -14.27 -5.06 8.43
N TRP A 53 -15.55 -4.83 8.71
CA TRP A 53 -16.10 -4.65 10.05
C TRP A 53 -16.77 -5.92 10.61
N ARG A 54 -16.69 -7.04 9.91
CA ARG A 54 -17.30 -8.31 10.31
C ARG A 54 -16.22 -9.37 10.53
N PHE A 55 -16.47 -10.31 11.43
CA PHE A 55 -15.60 -11.47 11.59
C PHE A 55 -15.58 -12.27 10.26
N PRO A 56 -14.41 -12.72 9.75
CA PRO A 56 -13.14 -12.90 10.46
C PRO A 56 -12.11 -11.78 10.29
N TYR A 57 -12.45 -10.62 9.73
CA TYR A 57 -11.48 -9.53 9.56
C TYR A 57 -10.93 -9.07 10.91
N GLY A 58 -9.63 -8.79 10.96
CA GLY A 58 -8.92 -8.39 12.18
C GLY A 58 -8.65 -9.51 13.20
N ILE A 59 -8.88 -10.79 12.86
CA ILE A 59 -8.65 -11.92 13.77
C ILE A 59 -7.20 -12.06 14.27
N THR A 60 -6.21 -11.68 13.44
CA THR A 60 -4.78 -11.68 13.79
C THR A 60 -4.40 -10.40 14.53
N PHE A 61 -4.87 -9.25 14.06
CA PHE A 61 -4.67 -7.98 14.72
C PHE A 61 -5.87 -7.04 14.49
N PRO A 62 -6.43 -6.43 15.55
CA PRO A 62 -6.13 -6.58 16.97
C PRO A 62 -6.93 -7.72 17.66
N GLY A 63 -7.35 -8.76 16.92
CA GLY A 63 -8.23 -9.81 17.43
C GLY A 63 -9.73 -9.52 17.24
N LYS A 64 -10.07 -8.44 16.53
CA LYS A 64 -11.45 -8.04 16.18
C LYS A 64 -11.48 -7.15 14.94
N PRO A 65 -12.62 -7.05 14.24
CA PRO A 65 -12.75 -6.17 13.09
C PRO A 65 -12.53 -4.69 13.45
N THR A 66 -11.76 -3.99 12.62
CA THR A 66 -11.52 -2.53 12.76
C THR A 66 -11.79 -1.76 11.48
N GLY A 67 -12.34 -2.39 10.45
CA GLY A 67 -12.48 -1.79 9.13
C GLY A 67 -11.24 -1.93 8.23
N ARG A 68 -10.19 -2.64 8.69
CA ARG A 68 -9.03 -3.01 7.89
C ARG A 68 -9.39 -4.19 6.99
N PHE A 69 -9.07 -4.10 5.70
CA PHE A 69 -9.33 -5.17 4.75
C PHE A 69 -8.23 -6.24 4.82
N GLY A 70 -8.24 -7.02 5.89
CA GLY A 70 -7.32 -8.13 6.16
C GLY A 70 -7.65 -8.83 7.48
N ASP A 71 -6.92 -9.88 7.83
CA ASP A 71 -6.93 -10.46 9.17
C ASP A 71 -6.18 -9.60 10.19
N GLY A 72 -5.38 -8.62 9.75
CA GLY A 72 -4.59 -7.80 10.65
C GLY A 72 -4.27 -6.42 10.11
N ARG A 73 -3.01 -6.02 10.33
CA ARG A 73 -2.46 -4.75 9.86
C ARG A 73 -2.47 -4.68 8.34
N VAL A 74 -2.69 -3.49 7.82
CA VAL A 74 -2.64 -3.20 6.38
C VAL A 74 -1.37 -2.43 6.03
N SER A 75 -1.17 -2.12 4.76
CA SER A 75 0.02 -1.45 4.26
C SER A 75 0.38 -0.16 5.03
N THR A 76 -0.61 0.61 5.45
CA THR A 76 -0.40 1.84 6.23
C THR A 76 0.27 1.57 7.57
N ASP A 77 -0.13 0.52 8.27
CA ASP A 77 0.41 0.19 9.58
C ASP A 77 1.89 -0.19 9.48
N TYR A 78 2.25 -0.95 8.44
CA TYR A 78 3.63 -1.36 8.19
C TYR A 78 4.52 -0.19 7.81
N LEU A 79 4.05 0.71 6.93
CA LEU A 79 4.79 1.92 6.60
C LEU A 79 4.95 2.82 7.84
N ALA A 80 3.88 3.03 8.62
CA ALA A 80 3.96 3.82 9.85
C ALA A 80 4.97 3.23 10.84
N LYS A 81 4.93 1.92 11.09
CA LYS A 81 5.90 1.21 11.95
C LYS A 81 7.33 1.39 11.45
N HIS A 82 7.56 1.24 10.14
CA HIS A 82 8.89 1.44 9.56
C HIS A 82 9.42 2.86 9.78
N LEU A 83 8.55 3.86 9.70
CA LEU A 83 8.89 5.27 9.90
C LEU A 83 9.01 5.66 11.39
N GLY A 84 8.80 4.73 12.32
CA GLY A 84 8.78 5.01 13.76
C GLY A 84 7.56 5.85 14.20
N LEU A 85 6.48 5.80 13.42
CA LEU A 85 5.23 6.53 13.65
C LEU A 85 4.13 5.59 14.16
N LYS A 86 3.17 6.17 14.89
CA LYS A 86 1.89 5.48 15.14
C LYS A 86 1.08 5.48 13.85
N THR A 87 0.30 4.42 13.63
CA THR A 87 -0.68 4.41 12.54
C THR A 87 -1.59 5.63 12.65
N PRO A 88 -1.71 6.46 11.59
CA PRO A 88 -2.63 7.57 11.56
C PRO A 88 -4.08 7.10 11.76
N ILE A 89 -4.87 7.88 12.48
CA ILE A 89 -6.29 7.58 12.64
C ILE A 89 -7.02 7.70 11.30
N ALA A 90 -8.08 6.92 11.11
CA ALA A 90 -8.97 7.11 9.97
C ALA A 90 -9.67 8.48 10.04
N TYR A 91 -9.77 9.20 8.92
CA TYR A 91 -10.38 10.52 8.78
C TYR A 91 -11.78 10.61 9.38
N LYS A 92 -12.59 9.56 9.30
CA LYS A 92 -13.93 9.54 9.92
C LYS A 92 -13.89 9.72 11.43
N TRP A 93 -12.82 9.29 12.10
CA TRP A 93 -12.65 9.36 13.55
C TRP A 93 -12.04 10.68 14.03
N ARG A 94 -11.64 11.59 13.11
CA ARG A 94 -10.91 12.82 13.46
C ARG A 94 -11.62 13.72 14.48
N ARG A 95 -12.96 13.74 14.48
CA ARG A 95 -13.77 14.55 15.42
C ARG A 95 -13.87 13.94 16.82
N PHE A 96 -13.58 12.64 16.94
CA PHE A 96 -13.63 11.90 18.20
C PHE A 96 -12.23 11.65 18.79
N ALA A 97 -11.18 11.90 18.01
CA ALA A 97 -9.81 11.76 18.45
C ALA A 97 -9.36 12.97 19.29
N ARG A 98 -8.40 12.74 20.19
CA ARG A 98 -7.78 13.85 20.93
C ARG A 98 -7.07 14.77 19.91
N PRO A 99 -7.16 16.10 20.03
CA PRO A 99 -6.52 17.02 19.07
C PRO A 99 -5.04 16.70 18.81
N ARG A 100 -4.29 16.36 19.87
CA ARG A 100 -2.88 15.93 19.77
C ARG A 100 -2.67 14.69 18.91
N GLN A 101 -3.59 13.73 18.87
CA GLN A 101 -3.47 12.54 18.02
C GLN A 101 -3.62 12.88 16.54
N VAL A 102 -4.55 13.80 16.22
CA VAL A 102 -4.78 14.30 14.86
C VAL A 102 -3.56 15.06 14.36
N VAL A 103 -3.05 15.97 15.20
CA VAL A 103 -1.91 16.82 14.85
C VAL A 103 -0.61 16.04 14.80
N ASN A 104 -0.35 15.13 15.76
CA ASN A 104 0.99 14.54 15.87
C ASN A 104 1.27 13.38 14.92
N ASN A 105 0.25 12.63 14.47
CA ASN A 105 0.49 11.41 13.68
C ASN A 105 0.08 11.54 12.21
N GLY A 106 -0.57 12.65 11.83
CA GLY A 106 -1.26 12.78 10.55
C GLY A 106 -2.60 12.04 10.53
N ILE A 107 -3.17 11.87 9.35
CA ILE A 107 -4.50 11.26 9.15
C ILE A 107 -4.47 10.31 7.96
N ASN A 108 -5.24 9.23 8.09
CA ASN A 108 -5.54 8.32 7.00
C ASN A 108 -6.87 8.69 6.33
N PHE A 109 -6.81 9.11 5.07
CA PHE A 109 -7.95 9.46 4.21
C PHE A 109 -8.36 8.33 3.26
N ALA A 110 -7.69 7.17 3.28
CA ALA A 110 -7.97 6.06 2.37
C ALA A 110 -9.34 5.44 2.62
N PHE A 111 -10.03 5.02 1.57
CA PHE A 111 -11.32 4.32 1.65
C PHE A 111 -11.29 3.04 0.82
N GLY A 112 -11.70 1.92 1.42
CA GLY A 112 -11.92 0.68 0.67
C GLY A 112 -12.82 0.87 -0.55
N GLY A 113 -12.33 0.42 -1.71
CA GLY A 113 -13.00 0.57 -3.00
C GLY A 113 -12.72 1.88 -3.75
N ALA A 114 -11.97 2.81 -3.16
CA ALA A 114 -11.62 4.06 -3.84
C ALA A 114 -10.71 3.83 -5.05
N GLY A 115 -10.89 4.65 -6.08
CA GLY A 115 -10.05 4.69 -7.25
C GLY A 115 -9.44 6.08 -7.42
N VAL A 116 -8.56 6.20 -8.41
CA VAL A 116 -8.11 7.51 -8.89
C VAL A 116 -9.31 8.28 -9.45
N PHE A 117 -10.17 7.57 -10.19
CA PHE A 117 -11.50 8.03 -10.60
C PHE A 117 -12.61 7.28 -9.83
N GLU A 118 -13.86 7.68 -10.08
CA GLU A 118 -15.03 7.04 -9.51
C GLU A 118 -15.09 5.55 -9.84
N THR A 119 -15.34 4.72 -8.82
CA THR A 119 -15.38 3.26 -8.95
C THR A 119 -16.83 2.76 -8.95
N ILE A 120 -17.05 1.46 -8.69
CA ILE A 120 -18.40 0.94 -8.41
C ILE A 120 -18.87 1.26 -6.98
N PHE A 121 -17.98 1.77 -6.13
CA PHE A 121 -18.27 2.12 -4.75
C PHE A 121 -18.43 3.63 -4.61
N THR A 122 -19.47 4.06 -3.90
CA THR A 122 -19.72 5.47 -3.59
C THR A 122 -18.84 5.92 -2.44
N VAL A 123 -17.54 6.06 -2.70
CA VAL A 123 -16.52 6.51 -1.75
C VAL A 123 -15.64 7.60 -2.38
N PRO A 124 -14.96 8.45 -1.58
CA PRO A 124 -14.11 9.51 -2.12
C PRO A 124 -12.99 9.00 -3.03
N THR A 125 -12.90 9.57 -4.23
CA THR A 125 -11.76 9.37 -5.16
C THR A 125 -10.46 9.92 -4.60
N ALA A 126 -9.32 9.60 -5.23
CA ALA A 126 -8.01 10.14 -4.85
C ALA A 126 -8.04 11.67 -4.65
N SER A 127 -8.52 12.42 -5.64
CA SER A 127 -8.58 13.88 -5.55
C SER A 127 -9.55 14.38 -4.45
N MET A 128 -10.65 13.67 -4.17
CA MET A 128 -11.56 14.03 -3.06
C MET A 128 -10.92 13.77 -1.68
N GLN A 129 -10.11 12.71 -1.55
CA GLN A 129 -9.34 12.47 -0.33
C GLN A 129 -8.31 13.59 -0.12
N ILE A 130 -7.65 14.07 -1.18
CA ILE A 130 -6.73 15.22 -1.14
C ILE A 130 -7.47 16.52 -0.80
N ASN A 131 -8.68 16.74 -1.34
CA ASN A 131 -9.52 17.88 -0.95
C ASN A 131 -9.81 17.88 0.56
N SER A 132 -10.06 16.69 1.13
CA SER A 132 -10.31 16.55 2.57
C SER A 132 -9.07 16.90 3.41
N PHE A 133 -7.87 16.65 2.89
CA PHE A 133 -6.61 17.07 3.50
C PHE A 133 -6.44 18.59 3.41
N GLU A 134 -6.64 19.18 2.23
CA GLU A 134 -6.55 20.63 2.03
C GLU A 134 -7.52 21.41 2.92
N GLN A 135 -8.74 20.90 3.13
CA GLN A 135 -9.69 21.49 4.09
C GLN A 135 -9.17 21.55 5.53
N LEU A 136 -8.30 20.62 5.94
CA LEU A 136 -7.66 20.67 7.26
C LEU A 136 -6.53 21.70 7.29
N LEU A 137 -5.83 21.89 6.17
CA LEU A 137 -4.79 22.91 6.06
C LEU A 137 -5.39 24.32 6.10
N GLN A 138 -6.50 24.54 5.40
CA GLN A 138 -7.27 25.80 5.44
C GLN A 138 -7.78 26.14 6.85
N LYS A 139 -7.98 25.12 7.69
CA LYS A 139 -8.37 25.27 9.10
C LYS A 139 -7.16 25.40 10.05
N ASN A 140 -5.95 25.54 9.51
CA ASN A 140 -4.70 25.64 10.26
C ASN A 140 -4.47 24.48 11.25
N VAL A 141 -4.96 23.28 10.92
CA VAL A 141 -4.74 22.08 11.77
C VAL A 141 -3.26 21.69 11.78
N TYR A 142 -2.53 21.97 10.68
CA TYR A 142 -1.11 21.70 10.54
C TYR A 142 -0.36 22.96 10.10
N SER A 143 0.74 23.27 10.77
CA SER A 143 1.62 24.38 10.37
C SER A 143 2.50 24.00 9.17
N PRO A 144 3.00 24.97 8.39
CA PRO A 144 3.96 24.70 7.31
C PRO A 144 5.20 23.92 7.78
N ALA A 145 5.71 24.23 8.97
CA ALA A 145 6.84 23.49 9.57
C ALA A 145 6.48 22.02 9.88
N HIS A 146 5.25 21.77 10.33
CA HIS A 146 4.78 20.41 10.56
C HIS A 146 4.69 19.62 9.24
N LEU A 147 4.11 20.23 8.20
CA LEU A 147 3.99 19.64 6.87
C LEU A 147 5.37 19.33 6.25
N ASN A 148 6.31 20.25 6.37
CA ASN A 148 7.70 20.05 5.93
C ASN A 148 8.47 19.01 6.78
N SER A 149 7.88 18.49 7.85
CA SER A 149 8.42 17.35 8.62
C SER A 149 7.59 16.07 8.45
N SER A 150 6.64 16.06 7.51
CA SER A 150 5.72 14.95 7.28
C SER A 150 6.01 14.20 5.98
N VAL A 151 5.45 13.00 5.88
CA VAL A 151 5.39 12.24 4.64
C VAL A 151 3.95 11.93 4.26
N ALA A 152 3.73 11.70 2.97
CA ALA A 152 2.47 11.15 2.47
C ALA A 152 2.67 9.74 1.92
N PHE A 153 1.61 8.95 1.97
CA PHE A 153 1.54 7.63 1.37
C PHE A 153 0.34 7.56 0.42
N PHE A 154 0.61 7.36 -0.86
CA PHE A 154 -0.36 7.33 -1.94
C PHE A 154 -0.48 5.90 -2.50
N SER A 155 -1.56 5.21 -2.16
CA SER A 155 -1.78 3.78 -2.41
C SER A 155 -3.11 3.51 -3.11
N PHE A 156 -3.14 3.74 -4.42
CA PHE A 156 -4.26 3.35 -5.30
C PHE A 156 -3.79 2.24 -6.23
N ILE A 157 -4.29 1.04 -6.03
CA ILE A 157 -3.70 -0.14 -6.65
C ILE A 157 -4.47 -0.66 -7.85
N GLY A 158 -5.80 -0.55 -7.94
CA GLY A 158 -6.51 -1.08 -9.12
C GLY A 158 -8.04 -1.02 -9.21
N ASN A 159 -8.75 -0.29 -8.33
CA ASN A 159 -10.22 -0.25 -8.41
C ASN A 159 -10.75 0.36 -9.71
N ASP A 160 -10.02 1.29 -10.34
CA ASP A 160 -10.33 1.81 -11.68
C ASP A 160 -10.38 0.69 -12.73
N TYR A 161 -9.46 -0.27 -12.65
CA TYR A 161 -9.39 -1.41 -13.56
C TYR A 161 -10.44 -2.47 -13.26
N ILE A 162 -10.78 -2.66 -11.97
CA ILE A 162 -11.90 -3.51 -11.57
C ILE A 162 -13.20 -2.96 -12.15
N LYS A 163 -13.48 -1.66 -12.00
CA LYS A 163 -14.65 -1.01 -12.60
C LYS A 163 -14.68 -1.24 -14.11
N TYR A 164 -13.56 -0.98 -14.79
CA TYR A 164 -13.48 -1.14 -16.24
C TYR A 164 -13.83 -2.56 -16.69
N ASN A 165 -13.36 -3.58 -15.97
CA ASN A 165 -13.68 -4.97 -16.28
C ASN A 165 -15.15 -5.32 -16.00
N ILE A 166 -15.75 -4.80 -14.91
CA ILE A 166 -17.16 -5.06 -14.56
C ILE A 166 -18.11 -4.47 -15.61
N PHE A 167 -17.79 -3.29 -16.14
CA PHE A 167 -18.59 -2.65 -17.19
C PHE A 167 -18.18 -3.07 -18.61
N ASN A 168 -17.66 -4.29 -18.79
CA ASN A 168 -17.32 -4.87 -20.10
C ASN A 168 -16.38 -4.03 -20.96
N GLY A 169 -15.41 -3.34 -20.33
CA GLY A 169 -14.42 -2.56 -21.06
C GLY A 169 -13.53 -3.42 -21.97
N THR A 170 -13.27 -2.93 -23.18
CA THR A 170 -12.54 -3.66 -24.22
C THR A 170 -11.04 -3.76 -23.93
N PRO A 171 -10.34 -4.82 -24.40
CA PRO A 171 -8.89 -4.91 -24.29
C PRO A 171 -8.16 -3.70 -24.89
N GLU A 172 -8.65 -3.16 -26.00
CA GLU A 172 -8.07 -2.05 -26.77
C GLU A 172 -8.15 -0.72 -26.02
N GLY A 173 -9.17 -0.54 -25.17
CA GLY A 173 -9.33 0.68 -24.37
C GLY A 173 -8.47 0.71 -23.11
N ARG A 174 -7.90 -0.43 -22.67
CA ARG A 174 -7.12 -0.51 -21.43
C ARG A 174 -5.86 0.38 -21.43
N PRO A 175 -5.04 0.43 -22.49
CA PRO A 175 -3.88 1.33 -22.52
C PRO A 175 -4.27 2.81 -22.37
N ALA A 176 -5.39 3.24 -22.96
CA ALA A 176 -5.88 4.61 -22.82
C ALA A 176 -6.31 4.92 -21.38
N LEU A 177 -7.06 4.00 -20.75
CA LEU A 177 -7.41 4.11 -19.34
C LEU A 177 -6.17 4.17 -18.44
N ILE A 178 -5.18 3.30 -18.67
CA ILE A 178 -3.93 3.29 -17.89
C ILE A 178 -3.22 4.63 -17.97
N ARG A 179 -3.07 5.20 -19.17
CA ARG A 179 -2.46 6.53 -19.34
C ARG A 179 -3.23 7.61 -18.59
N ARG A 180 -4.57 7.58 -18.64
CA ARG A 180 -5.42 8.54 -17.92
C ARG A 180 -5.27 8.42 -16.41
N VAL A 181 -5.29 7.19 -15.88
CA VAL A 181 -5.07 6.91 -14.45
C VAL A 181 -3.68 7.38 -14.01
N VAL A 182 -2.62 7.00 -14.72
CA VAL A 182 -1.25 7.40 -14.36
C VAL A 182 -1.07 8.92 -14.44
N LYS A 183 -1.62 9.58 -15.46
CA LYS A 183 -1.60 11.05 -15.55
C LYS A 183 -2.21 11.69 -14.29
N GLN A 184 -3.36 11.20 -13.86
CA GLN A 184 -4.03 11.74 -12.67
C GLN A 184 -3.25 11.43 -11.38
N ILE A 185 -2.66 10.23 -11.25
CA ILE A 185 -1.77 9.90 -10.12
C ILE A 185 -0.63 10.93 -10.02
N LEU A 186 0.04 11.22 -11.14
CA LEU A 186 1.15 12.17 -11.17
C LEU A 186 0.71 13.60 -10.78
N LEU A 187 -0.49 14.02 -11.19
CA LEU A 187 -1.08 15.30 -10.77
C LEU A 187 -1.40 15.32 -9.27
N ASP A 188 -2.01 14.25 -8.76
CA ASP A 188 -2.42 14.13 -7.36
C ASP A 188 -1.21 14.11 -6.41
N VAL A 189 -0.16 13.35 -6.73
CA VAL A 189 1.05 13.30 -5.88
C VAL A 189 1.83 14.62 -5.93
N LYS A 190 1.88 15.27 -7.09
CA LYS A 190 2.45 16.63 -7.21
C LYS A 190 1.67 17.62 -6.34
N ARG A 191 0.33 17.59 -6.42
CA ARG A 191 -0.53 18.42 -5.57
C ARG A 191 -0.27 18.20 -4.08
N ILE A 192 -0.12 16.95 -3.63
CA ILE A 192 0.22 16.65 -2.22
C ILE A 192 1.56 17.28 -1.83
N LYS A 193 2.57 17.23 -2.71
CA LYS A 193 3.87 17.87 -2.50
C LYS A 193 3.76 19.40 -2.44
N ASP A 194 2.99 19.99 -3.33
CA ASP A 194 2.74 21.44 -3.42
C ASP A 194 1.97 21.97 -2.19
N LEU A 195 1.16 21.11 -1.55
CA LEU A 195 0.51 21.39 -0.26
C LEU A 195 1.49 21.37 0.94
N GLY A 196 2.78 21.14 0.71
CA GLY A 196 3.85 21.31 1.71
C GLY A 196 4.34 20.04 2.40
N VAL A 197 3.81 18.86 2.03
CA VAL A 197 4.36 17.58 2.52
C VAL A 197 5.80 17.42 2.02
N ARG A 198 6.72 16.87 2.84
CA ARG A 198 8.13 16.82 2.46
C ARG A 198 8.45 15.71 1.47
N LYS A 199 7.94 14.49 1.67
CA LYS A 199 8.12 13.37 0.73
C LYS A 199 6.83 12.58 0.55
N VAL A 200 6.64 11.99 -0.64
CA VAL A 200 5.46 11.21 -1.00
C VAL A 200 5.88 9.82 -1.43
N PHE A 201 5.45 8.80 -0.70
CA PHE A 201 5.52 7.40 -1.11
C PHE A 201 4.39 7.10 -2.09
N VAL A 202 4.74 6.51 -3.23
CA VAL A 202 3.80 6.12 -4.29
C VAL A 202 3.98 4.63 -4.57
N VAL A 203 2.89 3.87 -4.50
CA VAL A 203 2.94 2.44 -4.81
C VAL A 203 3.03 2.22 -6.31
N LEU A 204 3.85 1.25 -6.73
CA LEU A 204 3.72 0.63 -8.04
C LEU A 204 2.75 -0.53 -7.92
N SER A 205 1.78 -0.59 -8.82
CA SER A 205 0.68 -1.56 -8.78
C SER A 205 1.20 -3.02 -8.75
N PRO A 206 0.65 -3.89 -7.87
CA PRO A 206 0.99 -5.31 -7.83
C PRO A 206 0.53 -6.04 -9.10
N PRO A 207 1.00 -7.28 -9.38
CA PRO A 207 0.55 -8.05 -10.53
C PRO A 207 -0.92 -8.45 -10.39
N HIS A 208 -1.85 -7.61 -10.88
CA HIS A 208 -3.29 -7.81 -10.72
C HIS A 208 -3.77 -9.21 -11.13
N ASN A 209 -3.29 -9.75 -12.24
CA ASN A 209 -3.71 -11.07 -12.71
C ASN A 209 -3.35 -12.22 -11.75
N CYS A 210 -2.53 -11.97 -10.71
CA CYS A 210 -2.12 -12.94 -9.71
C CYS A 210 -2.93 -12.82 -8.41
N VAL A 211 -3.73 -11.77 -8.26
CA VAL A 211 -4.70 -11.63 -7.16
C VAL A 211 -5.77 -12.73 -7.30
N PRO A 212 -6.19 -13.41 -6.22
CA PRO A 212 -7.04 -14.61 -6.30
C PRO A 212 -8.36 -14.40 -7.06
N LEU A 213 -8.91 -13.18 -7.01
CA LEU A 213 -10.07 -12.76 -7.81
C LEU A 213 -9.93 -13.11 -9.30
N TYR A 214 -8.71 -13.04 -9.84
CA TYR A 214 -8.41 -13.34 -11.24
C TYR A 214 -7.68 -14.68 -11.40
N SER A 215 -6.74 -14.99 -10.51
CA SER A 215 -5.86 -16.16 -10.67
C SER A 215 -6.56 -17.48 -10.36
N ALA A 216 -7.64 -17.49 -9.57
CA ALA A 216 -8.37 -18.72 -9.25
C ALA A 216 -8.95 -19.43 -10.49
N SER A 217 -9.33 -18.67 -11.54
CA SER A 217 -9.90 -19.24 -12.77
C SER A 217 -8.91 -19.30 -13.94
N LYS A 218 -7.91 -18.41 -13.99
CA LYS A 218 -7.02 -18.24 -15.15
C LYS A 218 -5.54 -18.49 -14.84
N GLY A 219 -5.21 -18.78 -13.59
CA GLY A 219 -3.83 -18.78 -13.10
C GLY A 219 -3.21 -17.38 -13.08
N CYS A 220 -2.00 -17.28 -12.54
CA CYS A 220 -1.23 -16.04 -12.50
C CYS A 220 -0.38 -15.89 -13.78
N ASN A 221 -0.81 -15.03 -14.70
CA ASN A 221 0.03 -14.66 -15.84
C ASN A 221 1.08 -13.61 -15.43
N THR A 222 2.32 -14.06 -15.24
CA THR A 222 3.45 -13.23 -14.81
C THR A 222 3.92 -12.21 -15.86
N SER A 223 3.52 -12.34 -17.14
CA SER A 223 3.89 -11.38 -18.18
C SER A 223 3.21 -10.02 -17.98
N ASN A 224 1.96 -10.01 -17.49
CA ASN A 224 1.10 -8.86 -17.16
C ASN A 224 1.53 -7.51 -17.80
N PRO A 225 1.40 -7.36 -19.12
CA PRO A 225 1.90 -6.19 -19.85
C PRO A 225 1.22 -4.87 -19.44
N LEU A 226 -0.03 -4.94 -18.97
CA LEU A 226 -0.80 -3.77 -18.56
C LEU A 226 -0.32 -3.21 -17.22
N THR A 227 -0.10 -4.05 -16.21
CA THR A 227 0.53 -3.60 -14.96
C THR A 227 1.96 -3.11 -15.21
N LYS A 228 2.72 -3.75 -16.12
CA LYS A 228 4.05 -3.26 -16.50
C LYS A 228 3.99 -1.89 -17.18
N LEU A 229 3.02 -1.66 -18.07
CA LEU A 229 2.79 -0.34 -18.68
C LEU A 229 2.47 0.71 -17.60
N HIS A 230 1.54 0.42 -16.70
CA HIS A 230 1.19 1.32 -15.59
C HIS A 230 2.42 1.67 -14.75
N ASN A 231 3.16 0.67 -14.28
CA ASN A 231 4.33 0.87 -13.42
C ASN A 231 5.46 1.59 -14.13
N ARG A 232 5.68 1.33 -15.42
CA ARG A 232 6.68 2.05 -16.22
C ARG A 232 6.33 3.54 -16.32
N LEU A 233 5.09 3.86 -16.67
CA LEU A 233 4.66 5.26 -16.80
C LEU A 233 4.71 6.02 -15.46
N ILE A 234 4.40 5.36 -14.33
CA ILE A 234 4.60 5.96 -13.00
C ILE A 234 6.09 6.23 -12.76
N ARG A 235 6.97 5.25 -12.99
CA ARG A 235 8.42 5.43 -12.81
C ARG A 235 8.96 6.59 -13.62
N GLU A 236 8.64 6.64 -14.91
CA GLU A 236 9.05 7.72 -15.82
C GLU A 236 8.54 9.08 -15.32
N GLY A 237 7.25 9.18 -14.96
CA GLY A 237 6.65 10.41 -14.46
C GLY A 237 7.24 10.89 -13.14
N LEU A 238 7.42 10.01 -12.15
CA LEU A 238 8.01 10.36 -10.86
C LEU A 238 9.50 10.70 -10.98
N ASN A 239 10.25 10.02 -11.85
CA ASN A 239 11.64 10.38 -12.14
C ASN A 239 11.74 11.77 -12.76
N LYS A 240 10.83 12.11 -13.68
CA LYS A 240 10.75 13.47 -14.23
C LYS A 240 10.47 14.50 -13.14
N LEU A 241 9.46 14.27 -12.29
CA LEU A 241 9.13 15.17 -11.18
C LEU A 241 10.30 15.35 -10.19
N ASN A 242 11.04 14.28 -9.89
CA ASN A 242 12.23 14.37 -9.04
C ASN A 242 13.41 15.11 -9.73
N GLY A 243 13.49 15.04 -11.05
CA GLY A 243 14.55 15.68 -11.85
C GLY A 243 14.35 17.18 -12.06
N GLU A 244 13.10 17.66 -12.09
CA GLU A 244 12.77 19.07 -12.38
C GLU A 244 13.45 20.08 -11.43
N ASN A 245 13.72 19.69 -10.17
CA ASN A 245 14.34 20.57 -9.17
C ASN A 245 15.50 19.91 -8.39
N ASN A 246 16.04 18.77 -8.84
CA ASN A 246 16.92 17.89 -8.04
C ASN A 246 16.34 17.50 -6.66
N ASP A 247 15.02 17.60 -6.50
CA ASP A 247 14.30 17.30 -5.27
C ASP A 247 13.79 15.85 -5.32
N LYS A 248 14.46 14.94 -4.61
CA LYS A 248 14.06 13.53 -4.48
C LYS A 248 12.89 13.35 -3.51
N SER A 249 11.77 13.93 -3.88
CA SER A 249 10.56 14.01 -3.08
C SER A 249 9.61 12.81 -3.24
N PHE A 250 9.63 12.17 -4.40
CA PHE A 250 8.77 11.04 -4.72
C PHE A 250 9.53 9.72 -4.58
N LEU A 251 9.03 8.85 -3.71
CA LEU A 251 9.62 7.55 -3.39
C LEU A 251 8.69 6.43 -3.86
N MET A 252 9.24 5.41 -4.52
CA MET A 252 8.44 4.33 -5.08
C MET A 252 8.48 3.08 -4.19
N LEU A 253 7.31 2.54 -3.87
CA LEU A 253 7.18 1.23 -3.24
C LEU A 253 6.79 0.20 -4.30
N ASP A 254 7.74 -0.64 -4.70
CA ASP A 254 7.58 -1.58 -5.81
C ASP A 254 6.83 -2.86 -5.39
N TYR A 255 5.51 -2.76 -5.21
CA TYR A 255 4.70 -3.93 -4.83
C TYR A 255 4.75 -5.01 -5.90
N TYR A 256 4.88 -4.63 -7.17
CA TYR A 256 5.05 -5.60 -8.24
C TYR A 256 6.26 -6.50 -7.98
N LYS A 257 7.44 -5.92 -7.75
CA LYS A 257 8.65 -6.68 -7.47
C LYS A 257 8.52 -7.50 -6.19
N ALA A 258 7.98 -6.92 -5.11
CA ALA A 258 7.81 -7.63 -3.83
C ALA A 258 6.90 -8.86 -3.97
N PHE A 259 5.71 -8.69 -4.55
CA PHE A 259 4.73 -9.77 -4.76
C PHE A 259 5.31 -10.85 -5.66
N MET A 260 5.91 -10.46 -6.79
CA MET A 260 6.52 -11.42 -7.73
C MET A 260 7.68 -12.19 -7.10
N THR A 261 8.43 -11.59 -6.18
CA THR A 261 9.50 -12.25 -5.43
C THR A 261 8.92 -13.32 -4.51
N ILE A 262 7.89 -12.98 -3.74
CA ILE A 262 7.17 -13.90 -2.84
C ILE A 262 6.54 -15.07 -3.62
N PHE A 263 5.99 -14.80 -4.82
CA PHE A 263 5.32 -15.84 -5.61
C PHE A 263 6.28 -16.81 -6.29
N LYS A 264 7.50 -16.37 -6.60
CA LYS A 264 8.46 -17.14 -7.41
C LYS A 264 9.53 -17.84 -6.59
N TYR A 265 9.94 -17.25 -5.47
CA TYR A 265 11.12 -17.71 -4.73
C TYR A 265 10.73 -18.17 -3.32
N ARG A 266 11.39 -19.23 -2.87
CA ARG A 266 11.30 -19.76 -1.50
C ARG A 266 12.58 -19.43 -0.74
N GLY A 267 12.49 -19.36 0.59
CA GLY A 267 13.66 -19.11 1.45
C GLY A 267 14.25 -17.70 1.33
N VAL A 268 13.46 -16.73 0.86
CA VAL A 268 13.92 -15.34 0.76
C VAL A 268 14.07 -14.75 2.18
N PRO A 269 15.23 -14.18 2.55
CA PRO A 269 15.44 -13.64 3.89
C PRO A 269 14.36 -12.63 4.29
N GLY A 270 13.84 -12.76 5.52
CA GLY A 270 12.77 -11.89 6.06
C GLY A 270 11.35 -12.18 5.53
N VAL A 271 11.20 -13.06 4.54
CA VAL A 271 9.92 -13.42 3.92
C VAL A 271 9.46 -14.78 4.41
N SER A 272 8.19 -14.88 4.81
CA SER A 272 7.60 -16.16 5.19
C SER A 272 7.41 -17.10 4.01
N THR A 273 7.41 -18.40 4.29
CA THR A 273 7.09 -19.40 3.26
C THR A 273 5.58 -19.54 3.13
N PHE A 274 5.08 -19.25 1.94
CA PHE A 274 3.67 -19.43 1.58
C PHE A 274 3.55 -20.63 0.62
N PRO A 275 3.02 -21.78 1.06
CA PRO A 275 2.93 -22.97 0.21
C PRO A 275 2.07 -22.76 -1.03
N GLU A 276 0.94 -22.05 -0.88
CA GLU A 276 -0.01 -21.70 -1.94
C GLU A 276 -0.19 -20.18 -1.99
N PRO A 277 0.78 -19.39 -2.47
CA PRO A 277 0.81 -17.93 -2.31
C PRO A 277 -0.30 -17.19 -3.08
N LEU A 278 -1.00 -17.88 -3.99
CA LEU A 278 -2.10 -17.33 -4.79
C LEU A 278 -3.48 -17.74 -4.26
N LYS A 279 -3.54 -18.52 -3.19
CA LYS A 279 -4.78 -18.98 -2.57
C LYS A 279 -5.17 -18.04 -1.43
N ALA A 280 -6.45 -17.71 -1.35
CA ALA A 280 -7.00 -16.93 -0.25
C ALA A 280 -7.18 -17.80 1.01
N CYS A 281 -6.89 -17.25 2.18
CA CYS A 281 -7.22 -17.90 3.46
C CYS A 281 -8.73 -17.95 3.71
N CYS A 282 -9.47 -16.91 3.29
CA CYS A 282 -10.89 -16.74 3.51
C CYS A 282 -11.62 -16.56 2.18
N ALA A 283 -12.48 -17.51 1.82
CA ALA A 283 -13.20 -17.49 0.54
C ALA A 283 -14.65 -17.94 0.74
N GLY A 284 -15.58 -17.32 0.00
CA GLY A 284 -16.99 -17.72 -0.02
C GLY A 284 -17.16 -19.19 -0.45
N ARG A 285 -18.13 -19.89 0.14
CA ARG A 285 -18.39 -21.32 -0.13
C ARG A 285 -19.14 -21.55 -1.43
N LYS A 286 -20.01 -20.62 -1.83
CA LYS A 286 -20.80 -20.69 -3.07
C LYS A 286 -20.66 -19.38 -3.85
N GLY A 287 -21.04 -19.42 -5.13
CA GLY A 287 -21.09 -18.24 -5.99
C GLY A 287 -21.92 -17.13 -5.34
N GLY A 288 -21.36 -15.93 -5.28
CA GLY A 288 -21.98 -14.76 -4.64
C GLY A 288 -21.62 -14.57 -3.16
N ASN A 289 -21.07 -15.57 -2.47
CA ASN A 289 -20.59 -15.39 -1.10
C ASN A 289 -19.16 -14.82 -1.06
N SER A 290 -18.91 -13.99 -0.05
CA SER A 290 -17.63 -13.38 0.25
C SER A 290 -17.14 -13.77 1.65
N CYS A 291 -15.86 -13.48 1.93
CA CYS A 291 -15.32 -13.61 3.27
C CYS A 291 -16.15 -12.77 4.26
N GLY A 292 -16.54 -13.36 5.38
CA GLY A 292 -17.34 -12.69 6.42
C GLY A 292 -18.86 -12.72 6.21
N ASP A 293 -19.35 -13.28 5.09
CA ASP A 293 -20.79 -13.46 4.88
C ASP A 293 -21.38 -14.53 5.80
N VAL A 294 -22.60 -14.27 6.25
CA VAL A 294 -23.42 -15.19 7.05
C VAL A 294 -24.83 -15.27 6.47
N ASP A 295 -25.51 -16.40 6.68
CA ASP A 295 -26.92 -16.52 6.35
C ASP A 295 -27.82 -15.85 7.40
N ILE A 296 -29.15 -15.92 7.18
CA ILE A 296 -30.16 -15.35 8.10
C ILE A 296 -30.11 -15.95 9.51
N TYR A 297 -29.44 -17.09 9.71
CA TYR A 297 -29.25 -17.77 10.99
C TYR A 297 -27.85 -17.53 11.58
N GLY A 298 -27.04 -16.65 10.97
CA GLY A 298 -25.68 -16.36 11.41
C GLY A 298 -24.66 -17.45 11.06
N ARG A 299 -25.01 -18.44 10.24
CA ARG A 299 -24.07 -19.51 9.84
C ARG A 299 -23.12 -18.99 8.77
N LYS A 300 -21.83 -19.32 8.91
CA LYS A 300 -20.77 -18.87 8.02
C LYS A 300 -20.99 -19.39 6.58
N LEU A 301 -20.98 -18.46 5.62
CA LEU A 301 -21.06 -18.74 4.19
C LEU A 301 -19.67 -18.72 3.51
N TYR A 302 -18.61 -18.77 4.30
CA TYR A 302 -17.22 -18.79 3.85
C TYR A 302 -16.44 -19.95 4.47
N SER A 303 -15.35 -20.32 3.80
CA SER A 303 -14.27 -21.13 4.34
C SER A 303 -13.20 -20.20 4.93
N LEU A 304 -12.54 -20.65 6.00
CA LEU A 304 -11.45 -19.93 6.65
C LEU A 304 -10.31 -20.91 6.90
N CYS A 305 -9.10 -20.52 6.54
CA CYS A 305 -7.90 -21.32 6.78
C CYS A 305 -7.62 -21.46 8.30
N LYS A 306 -6.89 -22.51 8.69
CA LYS A 306 -6.54 -22.75 10.10
C LYS A 306 -5.45 -21.80 10.60
N ASP A 307 -4.50 -21.44 9.75
CA ASP A 307 -3.37 -20.57 10.07
C ASP A 307 -3.22 -19.45 9.04
N PRO A 308 -3.67 -18.22 9.33
CA PRO A 308 -3.50 -17.08 8.43
C PRO A 308 -2.04 -16.76 8.11
N LYS A 309 -1.07 -17.12 8.96
CA LYS A 309 0.35 -16.85 8.73
C LYS A 309 0.94 -17.65 7.58
N SER A 310 0.35 -18.80 7.23
CA SER A 310 0.80 -19.60 6.08
C SER A 310 0.21 -19.14 4.74
N PHE A 311 -0.62 -18.09 4.73
CA PHE A 311 -1.30 -17.57 3.53
C PHE A 311 -0.84 -16.14 3.23
N PHE A 312 -0.59 -15.85 1.95
CA PHE A 312 -0.27 -14.50 1.52
C PHE A 312 -1.53 -13.64 1.35
N PHE A 313 -2.56 -14.20 0.72
CA PHE A 313 -3.84 -13.53 0.54
C PHE A 313 -4.81 -13.86 1.67
N TRP A 314 -5.42 -12.83 2.24
CA TRP A 314 -6.49 -12.97 3.22
C TRP A 314 -7.79 -13.39 2.55
N ASP A 315 -8.27 -12.59 1.61
CA ASP A 315 -9.45 -12.89 0.80
C ASP A 315 -9.09 -12.85 -0.69
N ASN A 316 -10.10 -12.77 -1.57
CA ASN A 316 -9.85 -12.79 -3.01
C ASN A 316 -9.10 -11.56 -3.55
N VAL A 317 -8.88 -10.52 -2.74
CA VAL A 317 -8.25 -9.27 -3.14
C VAL A 317 -7.15 -8.84 -2.18
N HIS A 318 -7.35 -9.03 -0.88
CA HIS A 318 -6.55 -8.42 0.17
C HIS A 318 -5.51 -9.37 0.74
N ILE A 319 -4.48 -8.79 1.36
CA ILE A 319 -3.30 -9.48 1.86
C ILE A 319 -3.46 -9.76 3.35
N THR A 320 -2.88 -10.86 3.84
CA THR A 320 -2.83 -11.14 5.28
C THR A 320 -1.86 -10.19 6.00
N ASP A 321 -1.95 -10.14 7.34
CA ASP A 321 -0.97 -9.47 8.20
C ASP A 321 0.46 -9.95 7.87
N GLU A 322 0.62 -11.26 7.71
CA GLU A 322 1.91 -11.90 7.42
C GLU A 322 2.39 -11.65 5.98
N GLY A 323 1.46 -11.59 5.02
CA GLY A 323 1.76 -11.19 3.65
C GLY A 323 2.26 -9.75 3.59
N TRP A 324 1.63 -8.82 4.32
CA TRP A 324 2.11 -7.44 4.42
C TRP A 324 3.47 -7.33 5.11
N ARG A 325 3.70 -8.09 6.20
CA ARG A 325 5.01 -8.17 6.87
C ARG A 325 6.11 -8.58 5.88
N SER A 326 5.84 -9.63 5.09
CA SER A 326 6.77 -10.15 4.09
C SER A 326 7.01 -9.14 2.95
N VAL A 327 5.97 -8.44 2.48
CA VAL A 327 6.10 -7.38 1.47
C VAL A 327 6.98 -6.25 1.99
N PHE A 328 6.74 -5.76 3.20
CA PHE A 328 7.52 -4.65 3.76
C PHE A 328 8.96 -5.04 4.13
N SER A 329 9.21 -6.32 4.44
CA SER A 329 10.58 -6.85 4.60
C SER A 329 11.39 -6.77 3.30
N LEU A 330 10.73 -6.89 2.13
CA LEU A 330 11.38 -6.73 0.83
C LEU A 330 11.52 -5.28 0.40
N LEU A 331 10.54 -4.45 0.72
CA LEU A 331 10.55 -3.04 0.32
C LEU A 331 11.53 -2.22 1.15
N LEU A 332 11.64 -2.54 2.45
CA LEU A 332 12.33 -1.74 3.46
C LEU A 332 13.08 -2.68 4.44
N PRO A 333 14.19 -3.31 4.00
CA PRO A 333 14.83 -4.44 4.70
C PRO A 333 15.47 -4.09 6.05
N ASP A 334 15.78 -2.81 6.32
CA ASP A 334 16.33 -2.37 7.61
C ASP A 334 15.29 -2.30 8.74
N SER A 335 14.12 -2.90 8.55
CA SER A 335 13.01 -2.79 9.49
C SER A 335 12.96 -3.93 10.49
N PRO A 336 12.69 -3.67 11.79
CA PRO A 336 12.72 -4.68 12.85
C PRO A 336 11.42 -5.49 12.90
N PHE A 337 10.92 -5.98 11.75
CA PHE A 337 9.59 -6.59 11.67
C PHE A 337 9.47 -7.93 12.37
#